data_AF-A0A7V2MCZ4-F1
#
_entry.id   AF-A0A7V2MCZ4-F1
#
_cell.length_a   1.000
_cell.length_b   1.000
_cell.length_c   1.000
_cell.angle_alpha   90.00
_cell.angle_beta   90.00
_cell.angle_gamma   90.00
#
_symmetry.space_group_name_H-M   'P 1'
#
loop_
_entity.id
_entity.type
_entity.pdbx_description
1 polymer ?
#
loop_
_entity_poly.entity_id
_entity_poly.type
_entity_poly.pdbx_seq_one_letter_code
_entity_poly.pdbx_strand_id
1 'polypeptide(L)'
;MGSDVPPDAEEPREDRPSRPAGKGGFFTIHKPSQGRPTRIATGCGAALLIGLTVHFLYTQVPTWFFTPAEQFPTALKVWNGIVVASALGLTILAWRLINKPDHAEFLIATDSEMKKVNWTSRKELWGSTKVVIGFMLFIAAVLFVVDLVFHWIFYLMSVLKFAPLGA
;
A
#
# COMPACT_ATOMS: atom_id res chain seq x y z
N MET A 1 -20.82 -54.05 -28.50
CA MET A 1 -19.67 -53.20 -28.86
C MET A 1 -19.79 -51.98 -27.97
N GLY A 2 -19.03 -51.97 -26.87
CA GLY A 2 -19.19 -51.02 -25.76
C GLY A 2 -18.80 -49.61 -26.18
N SER A 3 -19.59 -48.64 -25.77
CA SER A 3 -19.32 -47.22 -25.90
C SER A 3 -18.43 -46.78 -24.74
N ASP A 4 -17.11 -46.76 -24.96
CA ASP A 4 -16.15 -46.19 -24.03
C ASP A 4 -16.18 -44.66 -24.16
N VAL A 5 -17.08 -44.03 -23.42
CA VAL A 5 -17.05 -42.57 -23.18
C VAL A 5 -16.27 -42.35 -21.87
N PRO A 6 -15.14 -41.62 -21.89
CA PRO A 6 -14.33 -41.39 -20.69
C PRO A 6 -15.12 -40.57 -19.64
N PRO A 7 -15.09 -40.93 -18.34
CA PRO A 7 -15.99 -40.37 -17.35
C PRO A 7 -15.33 -39.29 -16.47
N ASP A 8 -14.85 -38.17 -17.03
CA ASP A 8 -14.29 -37.04 -16.22
C ASP A 8 -13.81 -35.81 -17.03
N ALA A 9 -14.38 -35.54 -18.20
CA ALA A 9 -14.33 -34.18 -18.72
C ALA A 9 -15.43 -33.37 -18.02
N GLU A 10 -15.14 -32.82 -16.83
CA GLU A 10 -15.97 -31.75 -16.28
C GLU A 10 -15.99 -30.61 -17.29
N GLU A 11 -17.10 -30.49 -18.03
CA GLU A 11 -17.36 -29.34 -18.89
C GLU A 11 -17.13 -28.05 -18.08
N PRO A 12 -16.40 -27.06 -18.61
CA PRO A 12 -16.35 -25.75 -17.98
C PRO A 12 -17.79 -25.29 -17.77
N ARG A 13 -18.21 -25.09 -16.52
CA ARG A 13 -19.56 -24.59 -16.22
C ARG A 13 -19.74 -23.28 -16.97
N GLU A 14 -20.48 -23.34 -18.07
CA GLU A 14 -20.87 -22.18 -18.84
C GLU A 14 -21.60 -21.24 -17.88
N ASP A 15 -20.94 -20.14 -17.57
CA ASP A 15 -21.44 -19.07 -16.74
C ASP A 15 -22.61 -18.45 -17.50
N ARG A 16 -23.83 -18.87 -17.13
CA ARG A 16 -25.06 -18.35 -17.71
C ARG A 16 -24.93 -16.83 -17.83
N PRO A 17 -25.11 -16.26 -19.03
CA PRO A 17 -25.05 -14.82 -19.19
C PRO A 17 -26.05 -14.21 -18.22
N SER A 18 -25.53 -13.43 -17.27
CA SER A 18 -26.36 -12.73 -16.30
C SER A 18 -27.29 -11.84 -17.10
N ARG A 19 -28.61 -12.08 -16.99
CA ARG A 19 -29.64 -11.31 -17.70
C ARG A 19 -29.28 -9.83 -17.70
N PRO A 20 -29.40 -9.12 -18.84
CA PRO A 20 -29.11 -7.69 -18.88
C PRO A 20 -29.96 -7.03 -17.80
N ALA A 21 -29.28 -6.38 -16.86
CA ALA A 21 -29.93 -5.64 -15.79
C ALA A 21 -30.90 -4.68 -16.42
N GLY A 22 -32.20 -4.94 -16.23
CA GLY A 22 -33.25 -4.04 -16.69
C GLY A 22 -32.93 -2.63 -16.22
N LYS A 23 -33.05 -1.66 -17.13
CA LYS A 23 -33.04 -0.24 -16.81
C LYS A 23 -34.10 0.01 -15.73
N GLY A 24 -33.68 0.05 -14.48
CA GLY A 24 -34.53 0.29 -13.32
C GLY A 24 -34.47 1.76 -12.94
N GLY A 25 -35.64 2.39 -12.79
CA GLY A 25 -35.78 3.80 -12.42
C GLY A 25 -35.23 4.16 -11.04
N PHE A 26 -35.61 5.35 -10.57
CA PHE A 26 -35.11 6.16 -9.45
C PHE A 26 -34.86 5.48 -8.07
N PHE A 27 -35.06 4.17 -7.94
CA PHE A 27 -34.78 3.36 -6.74
C PHE A 27 -33.99 2.09 -7.10
N THR A 28 -32.70 2.24 -7.39
CA THR A 28 -31.77 1.09 -7.36
C THR A 28 -31.46 0.76 -5.90
N ILE A 29 -32.17 -0.23 -5.35
CA ILE A 29 -31.89 -0.76 -4.01
C ILE A 29 -30.55 -1.52 -4.07
N HIS A 30 -29.45 -0.81 -3.81
CA HIS A 30 -28.15 -1.42 -3.55
C HIS A 30 -28.29 -2.35 -2.34
N LYS A 31 -27.88 -3.63 -2.46
CA LYS A 31 -27.86 -4.54 -1.32
C LYS A 31 -26.96 -3.93 -0.23
N PRO A 32 -27.47 -3.60 0.97
CA PRO A 32 -26.77 -2.78 1.96
C PRO A 32 -25.52 -3.43 2.58
N SER A 33 -25.20 -4.69 2.23
CA SER A 33 -24.02 -5.40 2.70
C SER A 33 -22.84 -5.42 1.72
N GLN A 34 -22.99 -4.92 0.48
CA GLN A 34 -21.91 -4.94 -0.51
C GLN A 34 -20.88 -3.82 -0.26
N GLY A 35 -19.58 -4.16 -0.32
CA GLY A 35 -18.47 -3.23 -0.09
C GLY A 35 -18.20 -2.82 1.36
N ARG A 36 -18.89 -3.42 2.35
CA ARG A 36 -18.61 -3.21 3.79
C ARG A 36 -17.12 -3.41 4.17
N PRO A 37 -16.42 -4.49 3.76
CA PRO A 37 -15.01 -4.68 4.14
C PRO A 37 -14.13 -3.57 3.56
N THR A 38 -14.33 -3.16 2.31
CA THR A 38 -13.55 -2.12 1.63
C THR A 38 -13.71 -0.75 2.30
N ARG A 39 -14.93 -0.42 2.73
CA ARG A 39 -15.21 0.84 3.45
C ARG A 39 -14.58 0.86 4.84
N ILE A 40 -14.66 -0.25 5.58
CA ILE A 40 -14.00 -0.39 6.89
C ILE A 40 -12.48 -0.31 6.71
N ALA A 41 -11.91 -1.03 5.73
CA ALA A 41 -10.48 -0.98 5.44
C ALA A 41 -9.99 0.44 5.09
N THR A 42 -10.75 1.15 4.25
CA THR A 42 -10.45 2.56 3.91
C THR A 42 -10.54 3.47 5.14
N GLY A 43 -11.55 3.26 6.00
CA GLY A 43 -11.69 3.97 7.27
C GLY A 43 -10.54 3.70 8.24
N CYS A 44 -10.13 2.44 8.39
CA CYS A 44 -8.99 2.06 9.21
C CYS A 44 -7.68 2.63 8.66
N GLY A 45 -7.46 2.59 7.35
CA GLY A 45 -6.30 3.20 6.71
C GLY A 45 -6.25 4.71 6.92
N ALA A 46 -7.38 5.40 6.74
CA ALA A 46 -7.49 6.82 7.01
C ALA A 46 -7.22 7.15 8.49
N ALA A 47 -7.80 6.38 9.42
CA ALA A 47 -7.57 6.56 10.85
C ALA A 47 -6.09 6.35 11.23
N LEU A 48 -5.43 5.34 10.65
CA LEU A 48 -4.00 5.10 10.86
C LEU A 48 -3.15 6.27 10.33
N LEU A 49 -3.42 6.75 9.12
CA LEU A 49 -2.72 7.90 8.55
C LEU A 49 -2.93 9.17 9.38
N ILE A 50 -4.16 9.44 9.83
CA ILE A 50 -4.47 10.57 10.71
C ILE A 50 -3.72 10.42 12.03
N GLY A 51 -3.74 9.24 12.64
CA GLY A 51 -3.02 8.96 13.89
C GLY A 51 -1.51 9.18 13.76
N LEU A 52 -0.90 8.66 12.70
CA LEU A 52 0.53 8.87 12.41
C LEU A 52 0.83 10.35 12.15
N THR A 53 -0.04 11.05 11.42
CA THR A 53 0.12 12.49 11.14
C THR A 53 0.04 13.32 12.42
N VAL A 54 -0.94 13.04 13.29
CA VAL A 54 -1.11 13.71 14.59
C VAL A 54 0.07 13.43 15.51
N HIS A 55 0.55 12.18 15.55
CA HIS A 55 1.74 11.80 16.32
C HIS A 55 3.01 12.51 15.82
N PHE A 56 3.22 12.54 14.51
CA PHE A 56 4.32 13.28 13.89
C PHE A 56 4.23 14.77 14.23
N LEU A 57 3.05 15.37 14.08
CA LEU A 57 2.82 16.77 14.37
C LEU A 57 3.19 17.06 15.83
N TYR A 58 2.63 16.29 16.77
CA TYR A 58 2.85 16.45 18.21
C TYR A 58 4.32 16.33 18.63
N THR A 59 5.09 15.43 18.01
CA THR A 59 6.48 15.15 18.41
C THR A 59 7.51 16.01 17.68
N GLN A 60 7.33 16.23 16.39
CA GLN A 60 8.33 16.88 15.55
C GLN A 60 8.14 18.38 15.48
N VAL A 61 6.92 18.91 15.46
CA VAL A 61 6.78 20.38 15.32
C VAL A 61 7.34 21.12 16.54
N PRO A 62 7.14 20.68 17.79
CA PRO A 62 7.73 21.39 18.92
C PRO A 62 9.24 21.44 18.95
N THR A 63 9.93 20.41 18.45
CA THR A 63 11.39 20.36 18.45
C THR A 63 12.03 21.31 17.44
N TRP A 64 11.28 21.72 16.40
CA TRP A 64 11.77 22.63 15.36
C TRP A 64 11.37 24.09 15.62
N PHE A 65 10.22 24.31 16.26
CA PHE A 65 9.64 25.65 16.42
C PHE A 65 9.73 26.20 17.84
N PHE A 66 9.90 25.38 18.88
CA PHE A 66 10.05 25.85 20.25
C PHE A 66 11.44 25.54 20.80
N THR A 67 12.10 26.54 21.37
CA THR A 67 13.33 26.32 22.12
C THR A 67 13.01 25.85 23.55
N PRO A 68 13.91 25.13 24.24
CA PRO A 68 13.69 24.69 25.62
C PRO A 68 13.37 25.82 26.60
N ALA A 69 13.78 27.06 26.29
CA ALA A 69 13.52 28.26 27.10
C ALA A 69 12.11 28.85 26.89
N GLU A 70 11.39 28.50 25.82
CA GLU A 70 10.07 29.04 25.47
C GLU A 70 8.89 28.16 25.93
N GLN A 71 9.13 27.21 26.83
CA GLN A 71 8.11 26.32 27.41
C GLN A 71 7.20 27.03 28.43
N PHE A 72 6.72 28.23 28.11
CA PHE A 72 5.70 28.91 28.88
C PHE A 72 4.36 28.16 28.76
N PRO A 73 3.53 28.13 29.82
CA PRO A 73 2.29 27.35 29.84
C PRO A 73 1.27 27.78 28.75
N THR A 74 1.39 28.99 28.22
CA THR A 74 0.52 29.50 27.15
C THR A 74 0.88 28.91 25.78
N ALA A 75 2.17 28.80 25.44
CA ALA A 75 2.63 28.28 24.14
C ALA A 75 2.28 26.80 23.97
N LEU A 76 2.47 25.99 25.02
CA LEU A 76 2.08 24.58 25.03
C LEU A 76 0.56 24.39 24.90
N LYS A 77 -0.26 25.26 25.50
CA LYS A 77 -1.72 25.22 25.37
C LYS A 77 -2.18 25.54 23.95
N VAL A 78 -1.60 26.56 23.31
CA VAL A 78 -1.88 26.91 21.91
C VAL A 78 -1.48 25.76 20.99
N TRP A 79 -0.30 25.18 21.20
CA TRP A 79 0.18 24.04 20.43
C TRP A 79 -0.75 22.82 20.52
N ASN A 80 -1.10 22.42 21.74
CA ASN A 80 -2.04 21.31 21.95
C ASN A 80 -3.40 21.59 21.29
N GLY A 81 -3.87 22.85 21.30
CA GLY A 81 -5.08 23.28 20.61
C GLY A 81 -4.98 23.08 19.08
N ILE A 82 -3.86 23.44 18.47
CA ILE A 82 -3.61 23.25 17.03
C ILE A 82 -3.61 21.76 16.66
N VAL A 83 -2.96 20.92 17.45
CA VAL A 83 -2.91 19.47 17.21
C VAL A 83 -4.30 18.85 17.28
N VAL A 84 -5.11 19.20 18.30
CA VAL A 84 -6.49 18.72 18.44
C VAL A 84 -7.37 19.22 17.29
N ALA A 85 -7.27 20.50 16.93
CA ALA A 85 -8.02 21.06 15.80
C ALA A 85 -7.66 20.36 14.48
N SER A 86 -6.37 20.07 14.26
CA SER A 86 -5.89 19.34 13.09
C SER A 86 -6.43 17.90 13.07
N ALA A 87 -6.39 17.21 14.20
CA ALA A 87 -6.93 15.85 14.34
C ALA A 87 -8.44 15.79 14.01
N LEU A 88 -9.22 16.72 14.57
CA LEU A 88 -10.65 16.81 14.33
C LEU A 88 -10.95 17.17 12.87
N GLY A 89 -10.26 18.16 12.31
CA GLY A 89 -10.42 18.59 10.92
C GLY A 89 -10.15 17.45 9.93
N LEU A 90 -9.03 16.73 10.11
CA LEU A 90 -8.68 15.59 9.27
C LEU A 90 -9.67 14.43 9.43
N THR A 91 -10.16 14.17 10.64
CA THR A 91 -11.15 13.12 10.89
C THR A 91 -12.48 13.42 10.21
N ILE A 92 -12.98 14.66 10.31
CA ILE A 92 -14.21 15.10 9.66
C ILE A 92 -14.07 15.04 8.14
N LEU A 93 -12.93 15.49 7.61
CA LEU A 93 -12.63 15.42 6.18
C LEU A 93 -12.61 13.97 5.69
N ALA A 94 -11.91 13.07 6.39
CA ALA A 94 -11.86 11.65 6.05
C ALA A 94 -13.26 11.01 6.08
N TRP A 95 -14.06 11.33 7.10
CA TRP A 95 -15.44 10.84 7.19
C TRP A 95 -16.31 11.33 6.03
N ARG A 96 -16.20 12.61 5.65
CA ARG A 96 -16.91 13.16 4.49
C ARG A 96 -16.50 12.52 3.17
N LEU A 97 -15.21 12.29 2.96
CA LEU A 97 -14.69 11.66 1.75
C LEU A 97 -15.14 10.19 1.65
N ILE A 98 -15.08 9.43 2.75
CA ILE A 98 -15.45 8.00 2.74
C ILE A 98 -16.97 7.79 2.63
N ASN A 99 -17.77 8.68 3.21
CA ASN A 99 -19.22 8.53 3.26
C ASN A 99 -19.97 9.19 2.09
N LYS A 100 -19.26 9.86 1.16
CA LYS A 100 -19.89 10.40 -0.05
C LYS A 100 -20.37 9.25 -0.96
N PRO A 101 -21.60 9.32 -1.51
CA PRO A 101 -22.17 8.22 -2.31
C PRO A 101 -21.30 7.83 -3.51
N ASP A 102 -20.76 8.79 -4.26
CA ASP A 102 -19.92 8.52 -5.44
C ASP A 102 -18.68 7.68 -5.10
N HIS A 103 -18.01 8.00 -3.99
CA HIS A 103 -16.81 7.29 -3.55
C HIS A 103 -17.17 5.88 -3.05
N ALA A 104 -18.31 5.73 -2.38
CA ALA A 104 -18.79 4.43 -1.94
C ALA A 104 -19.11 3.50 -3.13
N GLU A 105 -19.76 4.02 -4.17
CA GLU A 105 -20.07 3.26 -5.39
C GLU A 105 -18.79 2.86 -6.13
N PHE A 106 -17.80 3.76 -6.22
CA PHE A 106 -16.48 3.45 -6.78
C PHE A 106 -15.78 2.32 -6.01
N LEU A 107 -15.78 2.36 -4.66
CA LEU A 107 -15.16 1.32 -3.84
C LEU A 107 -15.86 -0.03 -3.99
N ILE A 108 -17.18 -0.05 -4.15
CA ILE A 108 -17.96 -1.27 -4.41
C ILE A 108 -17.63 -1.84 -5.79
N ALA A 109 -17.60 -0.99 -6.83
CA ALA A 109 -17.23 -1.39 -8.18
C ALA A 109 -15.81 -1.96 -8.22
N THR A 110 -14.86 -1.28 -7.57
CA THR A 110 -13.46 -1.73 -7.47
C THR A 110 -13.35 -3.08 -6.76
N ASP A 111 -14.06 -3.28 -5.64
CA ASP A 111 -14.09 -4.59 -4.94
C ASP A 111 -14.64 -5.70 -5.84
N SER A 112 -15.67 -5.39 -6.64
CA SER A 112 -16.24 -6.33 -7.61
C SER A 112 -15.24 -6.68 -8.73
N GLU A 113 -14.50 -5.70 -9.24
CA GLU A 113 -13.47 -5.93 -10.26
C GLU A 113 -12.26 -6.70 -9.68
N MET A 114 -11.83 -6.39 -8.46
CA MET A 114 -10.73 -7.09 -7.79
C MET A 114 -11.03 -8.57 -7.53
N LYS A 115 -12.30 -8.94 -7.35
CA LYS A 115 -12.71 -10.36 -7.22
C LYS A 115 -12.60 -11.16 -8.50
N LYS A 116 -12.53 -10.50 -9.67
CA LYS A 116 -12.32 -11.15 -10.96
C LYS A 116 -10.83 -11.39 -11.25
N VAL A 117 -9.94 -10.73 -10.50
CA VAL A 117 -8.50 -10.88 -10.67
C VAL A 117 -8.06 -12.24 -10.12
N ASN A 118 -7.53 -13.08 -11.01
CA ASN A 118 -6.88 -14.32 -10.62
C ASN A 118 -5.52 -13.99 -9.97
N TRP A 119 -5.38 -14.27 -8.67
CA TRP A 119 -4.12 -14.12 -7.96
C TRP A 119 -3.19 -15.30 -8.26
N THR A 120 -1.90 -15.00 -8.46
CA THR A 120 -0.86 -16.01 -8.70
C THR A 120 -0.84 -17.07 -7.61
N SER A 121 -0.59 -18.32 -8.00
CA SER A 121 -0.44 -19.41 -7.04
C SER A 121 0.75 -19.17 -6.11
N ARG A 122 0.69 -19.67 -4.87
CA ARG A 122 1.83 -19.60 -3.94
C ARG A 122 3.10 -20.19 -4.56
N LYS A 123 2.99 -21.26 -5.35
CA LYS A 123 4.15 -21.89 -6.02
C LYS A 123 4.82 -20.95 -7.02
N GLU A 124 4.01 -20.21 -7.79
CA GLU A 124 4.51 -19.22 -8.76
C GLU A 124 5.16 -18.04 -8.05
N LEU A 125 4.56 -17.58 -6.94
CA LEU A 125 5.12 -16.50 -6.13
C LEU A 125 6.50 -16.85 -5.60
N TRP A 126 6.69 -18.07 -5.06
CA TRP A 126 8.01 -18.54 -4.61
C TRP A 126 9.00 -18.66 -5.76
N GLY A 127 8.55 -19.16 -6.92
CA GLY A 127 9.37 -19.26 -8.12
C GLY A 127 9.88 -17.89 -8.59
N SER A 128 8.98 -16.91 -8.71
CA SER A 128 9.29 -15.56 -9.16
C SER A 128 10.22 -14.83 -8.17
N THR A 129 9.89 -14.85 -6.87
CA THR A 129 10.71 -14.19 -5.84
C THR A 129 12.13 -14.75 -5.77
N LYS A 130 12.31 -16.07 -5.93
CA LYS A 130 13.65 -16.70 -5.94
C LYS A 130 14.52 -16.17 -7.07
N VAL A 131 13.95 -16.01 -8.27
CA VAL A 131 14.67 -15.48 -9.44
C VAL A 131 15.07 -14.03 -9.20
N VAL A 132 14.14 -13.21 -8.70
CA VAL A 132 14.40 -11.78 -8.41
C VAL A 132 15.50 -11.62 -7.37
N ILE A 133 15.44 -12.36 -6.25
CA ILE A 133 16.49 -12.31 -5.21
C ILE A 133 17.83 -12.77 -5.77
N GLY A 134 17.84 -13.86 -6.56
CA GLY A 134 19.06 -14.33 -7.22
C GLY A 134 19.68 -13.27 -8.12
N PHE A 135 18.86 -12.56 -8.90
CA PHE A 135 19.33 -11.49 -9.79
C PHE A 135 19.81 -10.25 -9.00
N MET A 136 19.13 -9.88 -7.92
CA MET A 136 19.57 -8.81 -7.02
C MET A 136 20.94 -9.11 -6.41
N LEU A 137 21.16 -10.34 -5.92
CA LEU A 137 22.45 -10.77 -5.38
C LEU A 137 23.54 -10.81 -6.45
N PHE A 138 23.20 -11.26 -7.65
CA PHE A 138 24.13 -11.25 -8.78
C PHE A 138 24.57 -9.83 -9.14
N ILE A 139 23.64 -8.89 -9.29
CA ILE A 139 23.97 -7.47 -9.54
C ILE A 139 24.80 -6.92 -8.37
N ALA A 140 24.42 -7.17 -7.13
CA ALA A 140 25.17 -6.70 -5.97
C ALA A 140 26.61 -7.22 -5.96
N ALA A 141 26.82 -8.50 -6.31
CA ALA A 141 28.16 -9.08 -6.42
C ALA A 141 28.97 -8.45 -7.56
N VAL A 142 28.35 -8.22 -8.73
CA VAL A 142 29.01 -7.54 -9.86
C VAL A 142 29.40 -6.13 -9.47
N LEU A 143 28.49 -5.36 -8.87
CA LEU A 143 28.77 -4.00 -8.38
C LEU A 143 29.89 -4.01 -7.34
N PHE A 144 29.87 -4.94 -6.39
CA PHE A 144 30.93 -5.08 -5.41
C PHE A 144 32.31 -5.34 -6.05
N VAL A 145 32.38 -6.19 -7.08
CA VAL A 145 33.63 -6.43 -7.82
C VAL A 145 34.07 -5.17 -8.57
N VAL A 146 33.15 -4.48 -9.25
CA VAL A 146 33.44 -3.24 -9.96
C VAL A 146 33.94 -2.17 -8.99
N ASP A 147 33.32 -2.04 -7.81
CA ASP A 147 33.74 -1.12 -6.76
C ASP A 147 35.15 -1.47 -6.26
N LEU A 148 35.49 -2.75 -6.08
CA LEU A 148 36.84 -3.17 -5.71
C LEU A 148 37.88 -2.82 -6.79
N VAL A 149 37.54 -3.02 -8.06
CA VAL A 149 38.40 -2.66 -9.20
C VAL A 149 38.65 -1.14 -9.23
N PHE A 150 37.59 -0.33 -9.09
CA PHE A 150 37.76 1.12 -9.02
C PHE A 150 38.58 1.56 -7.82
N HIS A 151 38.40 0.96 -6.64
CA HIS A 151 39.25 1.23 -5.47
C HIS A 151 40.73 0.92 -5.75
N TRP A 152 41.04 -0.22 -6.38
CA TRP A 152 42.41 -0.58 -6.78
C TRP A 152 43.00 0.43 -7.76
N ILE A 153 42.24 0.84 -8.77
CA ILE A 153 42.68 1.82 -9.78
C ILE A 153 42.94 3.19 -9.11
N PHE A 154 42.06 3.65 -8.23
CA PHE A 154 42.23 4.93 -7.52
C PHE A 154 43.40 4.91 -6.52
N TYR A 155 43.68 3.75 -5.91
CA TYR A 155 44.87 3.56 -5.08
C TYR A 155 46.15 3.63 -5.93
N LEU A 156 46.20 2.95 -7.08
CA LEU A 156 47.36 2.98 -7.98
C LEU A 156 47.67 4.40 -8.49
N MET A 157 46.62 5.18 -8.79
CA MET A 157 46.77 6.59 -9.18
C MET A 157 47.12 7.53 -8.02
N SER A 158 47.38 7.01 -6.82
CA SER A 158 47.68 7.77 -5.59
C SER A 158 46.61 8.79 -5.20
N VAL A 159 45.39 8.65 -5.73
CA VAL A 159 44.23 9.44 -5.29
C VAL A 159 43.75 8.94 -3.93
N LEU A 160 43.83 7.62 -3.70
CA LEU A 160 43.45 6.97 -2.45
C LEU A 160 44.69 6.63 -1.60
N LYS A 161 44.69 7.03 -0.31
CA LYS A 161 45.82 6.82 0.61
C LYS A 161 45.83 5.47 1.32
N PHE A 162 44.72 4.76 1.29
CA PHE A 162 44.55 3.48 1.97
C PHE A 162 44.44 2.37 0.92
N ALA A 163 45.15 1.27 1.15
CA ALA A 163 45.05 0.16 0.22
C ALA A 163 43.70 -0.56 0.39
N PRO A 164 43.11 -0.99 -0.74
CA PRO A 164 41.89 -1.78 -0.73
C PRO A 164 42.09 -3.10 0.01
N LEU A 165 41.14 -3.44 0.90
CA LEU A 165 41.14 -4.64 1.75
C LEU A 165 42.24 -4.70 2.85
N GLY A 166 42.82 -3.56 3.22
CA GLY A 166 43.61 -3.44 4.46
C GLY A 166 45.02 -4.03 4.42
N ALA A 167 45.61 -4.20 3.23
CA ALA A 167 47.03 -4.49 3.05
C ALA A 167 47.88 -3.20 3.01
#